data_AF-A0A966F235-F1
#
_entry.id   AF-A0A966F235-F1
#
_cell.length_a   1.000
_cell.length_b   1.000
_cell.length_c   1.000
_cell.angle_alpha   90.00
_cell.angle_beta   90.00
_cell.angle_gamma   90.00
#
_symmetry.space_group_name_H-M   'P 1'
#
loop_
_entity.id
_entity.type
_entity.pdbx_description
1 polymer ?
#
loop_
_entity_poly.entity_id
_entity_poly.type
_entity_poly.pdbx_seq_one_letter_code
_entity_poly.pdbx_strand_id
1 'polypeptide(L)'
;MTVRRDFPTIDEVAIGALLHDVGKLYQRAVGSLETMPQQVRNRASVVLPGWQGKSSHWHALWTDGFFTELVDANPFPDALDRRWVRDCAVFHHRPLSNDDPNARFGAVTRLVSEADRVASAMERKPKDAEQDAETSGLGRHAYRRTQLTSLFAAIQIHEAAPPRDLRQPLRALSAEALTPRASPAEDAALPQAYADLWTAFAKGYRDVAARAGDDVTAFHEGL
;
A
#
# COMPACT_ATOMS: atom_id res chain seq x y z
N MET A 1 -27.68 10.01 -5.03
CA MET A 1 -26.59 9.36 -4.27
C MET A 1 -27.22 8.44 -3.25
N THR A 2 -26.90 7.16 -3.31
CA THR A 2 -27.31 6.17 -2.30
C THR A 2 -26.65 6.50 -0.96
N VAL A 3 -27.45 6.51 0.09
CA VAL A 3 -26.97 6.68 1.47
C VAL A 3 -25.95 5.59 1.78
N ARG A 4 -24.81 5.97 2.37
CA ARG A 4 -23.80 5.00 2.83
C ARG A 4 -24.41 4.14 3.91
N ARG A 5 -24.17 2.83 3.84
CA ARG A 5 -24.54 1.92 4.93
C ARG A 5 -23.76 2.29 6.19
N ASP A 6 -24.39 2.12 7.34
CA ASP A 6 -23.76 2.45 8.63
C ASP A 6 -22.52 1.60 8.92
N PHE A 7 -22.50 0.35 8.48
CA PHE A 7 -21.35 -0.55 8.67
C PHE A 7 -20.88 -1.16 7.36
N PRO A 8 -19.57 -1.43 7.23
CA PRO A 8 -19.07 -2.27 6.16
C PRO A 8 -19.45 -3.74 6.39
N THR A 9 -19.47 -4.49 5.31
CA THR A 9 -19.41 -5.96 5.28
C THR A 9 -17.99 -6.43 5.58
N ILE A 10 -17.87 -7.73 5.86
CA ILE A 10 -16.57 -8.39 6.02
C ILE A 10 -15.73 -8.23 4.75
N ASP A 11 -16.32 -8.40 3.57
CA ASP A 11 -15.62 -8.29 2.28
C ASP A 11 -15.03 -6.90 2.08
N GLU A 12 -15.76 -5.83 2.40
CA GLU A 12 -15.25 -4.47 2.25
C GLU A 12 -14.08 -4.17 3.20
N VAL A 13 -14.13 -4.70 4.42
CA VAL A 13 -13.01 -4.59 5.37
C VAL A 13 -11.83 -5.42 4.88
N ALA A 14 -12.06 -6.64 4.40
CA ALA A 14 -11.01 -7.53 3.92
C ALA A 14 -10.30 -6.98 2.68
N ILE A 15 -11.05 -6.50 1.69
CA ILE A 15 -10.49 -5.84 0.50
C ILE A 15 -9.77 -4.56 0.89
N GLY A 16 -10.34 -3.75 1.79
CA GLY A 16 -9.68 -2.55 2.29
C GLY A 16 -8.34 -2.86 2.99
N ALA A 17 -8.31 -3.91 3.81
CA ALA A 17 -7.10 -4.39 4.46
C ALA A 17 -6.08 -4.96 3.46
N LEU A 18 -6.52 -5.69 2.43
CA LEU A 18 -5.65 -6.18 1.36
C LEU A 18 -4.97 -5.02 0.60
N LEU A 19 -5.71 -3.94 0.35
CA LEU A 19 -5.26 -2.80 -0.45
C LEU A 19 -4.61 -1.68 0.36
N HIS A 20 -4.56 -1.75 1.69
CA HIS A 20 -4.15 -0.62 2.54
C HIS A 20 -2.77 -0.05 2.15
N ASP A 21 -1.84 -0.94 1.80
CA ASP A 21 -0.45 -0.63 1.47
C ASP A 21 -0.16 -0.57 -0.04
N VAL A 22 -1.18 -0.66 -0.91
CA VAL A 22 -1.00 -0.59 -2.39
C VAL A 22 -0.28 0.69 -2.82
N GLY A 23 -0.46 1.77 -2.06
CA GLY A 23 0.25 3.01 -2.25
C GLY A 23 1.77 2.91 -2.14
N LYS A 24 2.35 1.90 -1.47
CA LYS A 24 3.80 1.67 -1.47
C LYS A 24 4.30 1.28 -2.86
N LEU A 25 3.57 0.43 -3.57
CA LEU A 25 3.85 0.07 -4.97
C LEU A 25 3.74 1.31 -5.84
N TYR A 26 2.62 2.04 -5.74
CA TYR A 26 2.38 3.21 -6.57
C TYR A 26 3.44 4.30 -6.32
N GLN A 27 3.73 4.61 -5.05
CA GLN A 27 4.76 5.56 -4.65
C GLN A 27 6.14 5.18 -5.19
N ARG A 28 6.52 3.91 -5.17
CA ARG A 28 7.82 3.48 -5.70
C ARG A 28 7.92 3.65 -7.22
N ALA A 29 6.82 3.43 -7.94
CA ALA A 29 6.75 3.63 -9.39
C ALA A 29 6.96 5.09 -9.80
N VAL A 30 6.19 6.03 -9.24
CA VAL A 30 6.23 7.46 -9.68
C VAL A 30 7.17 8.33 -8.85
N GLY A 31 7.28 8.10 -7.55
CA GLY A 31 8.30 8.67 -6.67
C GLY A 31 8.22 10.17 -6.35
N SER A 32 7.32 10.94 -6.96
CA SER A 32 7.18 12.38 -6.69
C SER A 32 5.75 12.74 -6.32
N LEU A 33 5.59 13.52 -5.24
CA LEU A 33 4.29 14.12 -4.90
C LEU A 33 3.80 15.07 -6.00
N GLU A 34 4.68 15.59 -6.84
CA GLU A 34 4.29 16.49 -7.95
C GLU A 34 3.44 15.79 -9.00
N THR A 35 3.63 14.47 -9.19
CA THR A 35 2.82 13.68 -10.12
C THR A 35 1.51 13.21 -9.50
N MET A 36 1.32 13.40 -8.19
CA MET A 36 0.07 13.06 -7.51
C MET A 36 -1.02 14.09 -7.85
N PRO A 37 -2.24 13.64 -8.18
CA PRO A 37 -3.36 14.55 -8.44
C PRO A 37 -3.58 15.54 -7.31
N GLN A 38 -3.86 16.79 -7.67
CA GLN A 38 -4.01 17.88 -6.69
C GLN A 38 -5.11 17.58 -5.67
N GLN A 39 -6.23 16.98 -6.09
CA GLN A 39 -7.32 16.60 -5.17
C GLN A 39 -6.88 15.58 -4.12
N VAL A 40 -5.96 14.68 -4.47
CA VAL A 40 -5.41 13.69 -3.54
C VAL A 40 -4.42 14.38 -2.60
N ARG A 41 -3.52 15.21 -3.13
CA ARG A 41 -2.59 16.00 -2.29
C ARG A 41 -3.30 16.86 -1.25
N ASN A 42 -4.43 17.46 -1.60
CA ASN A 42 -5.23 18.29 -0.69
C ASN A 42 -5.80 17.50 0.50
N ARG A 43 -5.84 16.17 0.44
CA ARG A 43 -6.33 15.29 1.52
C ARG A 43 -5.25 14.88 2.50
N ALA A 44 -3.99 15.30 2.30
CA ALA A 44 -2.87 14.91 3.17
C ALA A 44 -3.12 15.17 4.66
N SER A 45 -3.65 16.35 5.02
CA SER A 45 -3.93 16.70 6.42
C SER A 45 -5.09 15.93 7.06
N VAL A 46 -5.90 15.25 6.25
CA VAL A 46 -7.01 14.40 6.68
C VAL A 46 -6.55 12.95 6.82
N VAL A 47 -5.81 12.45 5.82
CA VAL A 47 -5.39 11.05 5.70
C VAL A 47 -4.15 10.73 6.55
N LEU A 48 -3.18 11.65 6.60
CA LEU A 48 -1.89 11.37 7.22
C LEU A 48 -1.86 11.82 8.69
N PRO A 49 -1.19 11.09 9.58
CA PRO A 49 -0.82 11.63 10.88
C PRO A 49 0.19 12.76 10.70
N GLY A 50 0.15 13.75 11.58
CA GLY A 50 1.04 14.90 11.56
C GLY A 50 1.65 15.16 12.93
N TRP A 51 2.94 15.46 12.97
CA TRP A 51 3.66 15.90 14.17
C TRP A 51 4.54 17.10 13.85
N GLN A 52 4.43 18.17 14.62
CA GLN A 52 5.21 19.42 14.43
C GLN A 52 5.20 19.94 12.97
N GLY A 53 4.05 19.86 12.30
CA GLY A 53 3.89 20.31 10.91
C GLY A 53 4.46 19.36 9.85
N LYS A 54 5.00 18.20 10.23
CA LYS A 54 5.48 17.16 9.30
C LYS A 54 4.50 15.99 9.26
N SER A 55 4.18 15.51 8.05
CA SER A 55 3.37 14.31 7.84
C SER A 55 4.25 13.12 7.49
N SER A 56 3.88 11.93 7.95
CA SER A 56 4.54 10.65 7.64
C SER A 56 3.58 9.70 6.91
N HIS A 57 4.06 8.50 6.54
CA HIS A 57 3.26 7.45 5.90
C HIS A 57 2.56 7.89 4.61
N TRP A 58 3.28 8.63 3.77
CA TRP A 58 2.79 9.16 2.50
C TRP A 58 2.20 8.11 1.55
N HIS A 59 2.57 6.84 1.71
CA HIS A 59 1.99 5.75 0.94
C HIS A 59 0.47 5.61 1.16
N ALA A 60 -0.08 5.96 2.33
CA ALA A 60 -1.52 6.00 2.54
C ALA A 60 -2.21 7.02 1.61
N LEU A 61 -1.55 8.15 1.33
CA LEU A 61 -2.04 9.13 0.37
C LEU A 61 -1.93 8.63 -1.07
N TRP A 62 -0.90 7.84 -1.39
CA TRP A 62 -0.80 7.15 -2.69
C TRP A 62 -1.86 6.04 -2.84
N THR A 63 -2.24 5.36 -1.77
CA THR A 63 -3.40 4.44 -1.76
C THR A 63 -4.66 5.22 -2.13
N ASP A 64 -4.87 6.42 -1.56
CA ASP A 64 -5.99 7.31 -1.93
C ASP A 64 -5.94 7.75 -3.41
N GLY A 65 -4.73 7.93 -3.96
CA GLY A 65 -4.47 8.15 -5.37
C GLY A 65 -4.90 6.97 -6.26
N PHE A 66 -4.57 5.74 -5.87
CA PHE A 66 -5.03 4.53 -6.56
C PHE A 66 -6.56 4.48 -6.63
N PHE A 67 -7.28 4.79 -5.54
CA PHE A 67 -8.74 4.85 -5.57
C PHE A 67 -9.25 5.93 -6.54
N THR A 68 -8.61 7.10 -6.52
CA THR A 68 -9.05 8.26 -7.31
C THR A 68 -8.82 8.08 -8.81
N GLU A 69 -7.74 7.41 -9.21
CA GLU A 69 -7.38 7.28 -10.62
C GLU A 69 -7.83 5.96 -11.24
N LEU A 70 -7.76 4.86 -10.48
CA LEU A 70 -8.00 3.53 -11.02
C LEU A 70 -9.37 2.98 -10.63
N VAL A 71 -9.71 3.00 -9.33
CA VAL A 71 -10.98 2.46 -8.83
C VAL A 71 -12.17 3.32 -9.26
N ASP A 72 -12.07 4.64 -9.20
CA ASP A 72 -13.16 5.53 -9.61
C ASP A 72 -13.49 5.39 -11.12
N ALA A 73 -12.50 5.02 -11.93
CA ALA A 73 -12.67 4.76 -13.37
C ALA A 73 -13.06 3.29 -13.69
N ASN A 74 -12.77 2.35 -12.78
CA ASN A 74 -13.01 0.91 -12.95
C ASN A 74 -13.52 0.38 -11.60
N PRO A 75 -14.81 0.63 -11.28
CA PRO A 75 -15.33 0.42 -9.94
C PRO A 75 -15.41 -1.05 -9.57
N PHE A 76 -15.48 -1.30 -8.26
CA PHE A 76 -15.90 -2.59 -7.71
C PHE A 76 -17.36 -2.91 -8.10
N PRO A 77 -17.79 -4.17 -8.00
CA PRO A 77 -19.20 -4.55 -8.05
C PRO A 77 -20.09 -3.67 -7.17
N ASP A 78 -21.30 -3.33 -7.64
CA ASP A 78 -22.22 -2.42 -6.93
C ASP A 78 -22.62 -2.89 -5.52
N ALA A 79 -22.53 -4.20 -5.25
CA ALA A 79 -22.76 -4.77 -3.92
C ALA A 79 -21.69 -4.36 -2.88
N LEU A 80 -20.52 -3.90 -3.33
CA LEU A 80 -19.44 -3.38 -2.49
C LEU A 80 -19.48 -1.84 -2.49
N ASP A 81 -19.70 -1.25 -1.33
CA ASP A 81 -19.57 0.18 -1.12
C ASP A 81 -18.09 0.57 -1.12
N ARG A 82 -17.62 1.03 -2.28
CA ARG A 82 -16.25 1.50 -2.46
C ARG A 82 -15.78 2.52 -1.42
N ARG A 83 -16.70 3.27 -0.78
CA ARG A 83 -16.34 4.21 0.29
C ARG A 83 -15.82 3.47 1.52
N TRP A 84 -16.44 2.35 1.87
CA TRP A 84 -15.98 1.50 2.98
C TRP A 84 -14.62 0.88 2.68
N VAL A 85 -14.43 0.34 1.47
CA VAL A 85 -13.15 -0.22 1.04
C VAL A 85 -12.05 0.84 1.07
N ARG A 86 -12.31 2.02 0.47
CA ARG A 86 -11.37 3.14 0.44
C ARG A 86 -11.00 3.61 1.84
N ASP A 87 -11.98 3.80 2.73
CA ASP A 87 -11.69 4.28 4.08
C ASP A 87 -10.87 3.27 4.88
N CYS A 88 -11.18 1.97 4.78
CA CYS A 88 -10.41 0.91 5.42
C CYS A 88 -8.96 0.87 4.91
N ALA A 89 -8.75 1.06 3.61
CA ALA A 89 -7.43 1.08 3.00
C ALA A 89 -6.64 2.36 3.32
N VAL A 90 -7.28 3.53 3.27
CA VAL A 90 -6.60 4.83 3.33
C VAL A 90 -6.30 5.28 4.77
N PHE A 91 -7.19 5.01 5.72
CA PHE A 91 -7.07 5.50 7.10
C PHE A 91 -6.35 4.55 8.06
N HIS A 92 -5.54 3.61 7.57
CA HIS A 92 -4.83 2.65 8.44
C HIS A 92 -3.74 3.28 9.33
N HIS A 93 -3.14 4.41 8.93
CA HIS A 93 -2.21 5.19 9.79
C HIS A 93 -2.88 6.25 10.66
N ARG A 94 -4.08 6.70 10.26
CA ARG A 94 -4.89 7.67 11.00
C ARG A 94 -6.36 7.25 11.01
N PRO A 95 -6.73 6.27 11.87
CA PRO A 95 -8.08 5.75 11.90
C PRO A 95 -9.12 6.84 12.14
N LEU A 96 -10.27 6.70 11.48
CA LEU A 96 -11.41 7.58 11.63
C LEU A 96 -12.05 7.44 13.01
N SER A 97 -12.65 8.53 13.51
CA SER A 97 -13.49 8.49 14.71
C SER A 97 -14.92 8.05 14.37
N ASN A 98 -15.66 7.54 15.35
CA ASN A 98 -17.10 7.30 15.21
C ASN A 98 -17.91 8.59 15.10
N ASP A 99 -17.36 9.71 15.56
CA ASP A 99 -18.00 11.02 15.52
C ASP A 99 -17.83 11.73 14.17
N ASP A 100 -17.18 11.10 13.18
CA ASP A 100 -17.07 11.67 11.84
C ASP A 100 -18.44 11.66 11.14
N PRO A 101 -19.01 12.83 10.80
CA PRO A 101 -20.32 12.91 10.15
C PRO A 101 -20.35 12.25 8.75
N ASN A 102 -19.18 12.08 8.10
CA ASN A 102 -19.05 11.47 6.78
C ASN A 102 -18.72 9.97 6.83
N ALA A 103 -18.34 9.48 8.02
CA ALA A 103 -17.99 8.09 8.26
C ALA A 103 -18.43 7.69 9.68
N ARG A 104 -19.75 7.72 9.92
CA ARG A 104 -20.33 7.10 11.11
C ARG A 104 -19.83 5.66 11.20
N PHE A 105 -19.40 5.24 12.37
CA PHE A 105 -18.73 3.94 12.59
C PHE A 105 -17.36 3.79 11.90
N GLY A 106 -16.70 4.91 11.58
CA GLY A 106 -15.36 4.96 11.00
C GLY A 106 -14.27 4.32 11.87
N ALA A 107 -14.53 4.07 13.16
CA ALA A 107 -13.60 3.32 14.01
C ALA A 107 -13.29 1.91 13.50
N VAL A 108 -14.08 1.36 12.57
CA VAL A 108 -13.73 0.10 11.88
C VAL A 108 -12.37 0.16 11.18
N THR A 109 -11.94 1.34 10.70
CA THR A 109 -10.60 1.55 10.13
C THR A 109 -9.48 1.28 11.14
N ARG A 110 -9.79 1.34 12.44
CA ARG A 110 -8.85 0.94 13.50
C ARG A 110 -8.57 -0.55 13.47
N LEU A 111 -9.50 -1.41 13.06
CA LEU A 111 -9.23 -2.84 12.92
C LEU A 111 -8.08 -3.11 11.94
N VAL A 112 -8.11 -2.43 10.79
CA VAL A 112 -7.03 -2.52 9.79
C VAL A 112 -5.72 -1.96 10.36
N SER A 113 -5.79 -0.85 11.09
CA SER A 113 -4.62 -0.26 11.77
C SER A 113 -3.98 -1.20 12.79
N GLU A 114 -4.77 -1.87 13.64
CA GLU A 114 -4.23 -2.84 14.59
C GLU A 114 -3.73 -4.10 13.88
N ALA A 115 -4.40 -4.56 12.82
CA ALA A 115 -3.93 -5.70 12.02
C ALA A 115 -2.57 -5.41 11.37
N ASP A 116 -2.39 -4.22 10.77
CA ASP A 116 -1.10 -3.76 10.24
C ASP A 116 -0.03 -3.67 11.35
N ARG A 117 -0.39 -3.15 12.53
CA ARG A 117 0.53 -3.14 13.69
C ARG A 117 0.94 -4.53 14.11
N VAL A 118 0.03 -5.48 14.19
CA VAL A 118 0.35 -6.87 14.57
C VAL A 118 1.23 -7.53 13.50
N ALA A 119 0.92 -7.32 12.22
CA ALA A 119 1.73 -7.84 11.11
C ALA A 119 3.15 -7.23 11.08
N SER A 120 3.28 -5.94 11.41
CA SER A 120 4.56 -5.21 11.41
C SER A 120 5.31 -5.25 12.75
N ALA A 121 4.68 -5.64 13.87
CA ALA A 121 5.28 -5.63 15.21
C ALA A 121 6.52 -6.54 15.32
N MET A 122 6.64 -7.53 14.44
CA MET A 122 7.84 -8.37 14.34
C MET A 122 9.01 -7.69 13.61
N GLU A 123 8.79 -6.56 12.91
CA GLU A 123 9.77 -5.92 12.04
C GLU A 123 10.19 -4.49 12.45
N ARG A 124 9.45 -3.81 13.34
CA ARG A 124 9.71 -2.39 13.66
C ARG A 124 11.11 -2.15 14.22
N LYS A 125 11.94 -1.43 13.46
CA LYS A 125 13.16 -0.80 13.96
C LYS A 125 12.92 0.71 14.16
N PRO A 126 13.62 1.36 15.10
CA PRO A 126 13.55 2.82 15.29
C PRO A 126 13.82 3.63 14.01
N LYS A 127 14.55 3.03 13.06
CA LYS A 127 15.03 3.64 11.82
C LYS A 127 13.93 3.95 10.78
N ASP A 128 12.81 3.23 10.80
CA ASP A 128 11.74 3.40 9.80
C ASP A 128 10.97 4.72 10.03
N ALA A 129 10.87 5.16 11.29
CA ALA A 129 10.24 6.44 11.64
C ALA A 129 11.05 7.66 11.19
N GLU A 130 12.38 7.55 11.12
CA GLU A 130 13.27 8.62 10.67
C GLU A 130 13.23 8.77 9.13
N GLN A 131 13.11 7.65 8.40
CA GLN A 131 13.10 7.64 6.94
C GLN A 131 11.81 8.25 6.34
N ASP A 132 10.69 8.14 7.05
CA ASP A 132 9.39 8.72 6.66
C ASP A 132 9.28 10.23 6.94
N ALA A 133 10.15 10.79 7.79
CA ALA A 133 10.09 12.18 8.27
C ALA A 133 10.95 13.17 7.45
N GLU A 134 11.74 12.70 6.48
CA GLU A 134 12.63 13.54 5.68
C GLU A 134 11.88 14.32 4.59
N THR A 135 11.41 15.51 4.96
CA THR A 135 11.00 16.56 4.04
C THR A 135 12.22 17.12 3.30
N SER A 136 12.40 16.67 2.06
CA SER A 136 13.31 17.20 1.01
C SER A 136 14.81 16.91 1.15
N GLY A 137 15.38 16.19 0.18
CA GLY A 137 16.80 15.92 0.03
C GLY A 137 17.08 14.61 -0.72
N LEU A 138 18.32 14.41 -1.18
CA LEU A 138 18.79 13.24 -1.96
C LEU A 138 18.53 11.86 -1.29
N GLY A 139 18.11 11.82 -0.01
CA GLY A 139 17.59 10.65 0.72
C GLY A 139 16.13 10.25 0.38
N ARG A 140 15.36 11.12 -0.31
CA ARG A 140 13.93 10.97 -0.65
C ARG A 140 13.62 9.79 -1.59
N HIS A 141 14.63 9.18 -2.21
CA HIS A 141 14.43 8.07 -3.17
C HIS A 141 15.11 6.77 -2.76
N ALA A 142 15.79 6.72 -1.62
CA ALA A 142 16.45 5.50 -1.16
C ALA A 142 15.46 4.33 -1.10
N TYR A 143 14.26 4.54 -0.53
CA TYR A 143 13.21 3.51 -0.44
C TYR A 143 12.72 2.97 -1.80
N ARG A 144 12.95 3.71 -2.90
CA ARG A 144 12.61 3.28 -4.28
C ARG A 144 13.68 2.39 -4.89
N ARG A 145 14.90 2.47 -4.35
CA ARG A 145 16.06 1.69 -4.77
C ARG A 145 16.38 0.56 -3.80
N THR A 146 15.84 0.57 -2.58
CA THR A 146 16.04 -0.51 -1.60
C THR A 146 15.39 -1.80 -2.07
N GLN A 147 16.19 -2.85 -2.19
CA GLN A 147 15.74 -4.19 -2.52
C GLN A 147 15.18 -4.92 -1.29
N LEU A 148 14.24 -5.84 -1.52
CA LEU A 148 13.75 -6.74 -0.48
C LEU A 148 14.88 -7.66 -0.02
N THR A 149 15.16 -7.66 1.28
CA THR A 149 16.17 -8.55 1.86
C THR A 149 15.62 -9.97 1.91
N SER A 150 16.42 -10.94 1.48
CA SER A 150 16.04 -12.35 1.59
C SER A 150 15.93 -12.78 3.05
N LEU A 151 14.94 -13.60 3.38
CA LEU A 151 14.83 -14.22 4.70
C LEU A 151 16.10 -15.01 5.06
N PHE A 152 16.75 -15.64 4.07
CA PHE A 152 18.00 -16.38 4.27
C PHE A 152 19.20 -15.48 4.63
N ALA A 153 19.09 -14.17 4.43
CA ALA A 153 20.09 -13.21 4.92
C ALA A 153 19.92 -12.91 6.42
N ALA A 154 18.78 -13.28 7.01
CA ALA A 154 18.44 -13.02 8.41
C ALA A 154 18.45 -14.28 9.29
N ILE A 155 18.45 -15.47 8.69
CA ILE A 155 18.44 -16.74 9.42
C ILE A 155 19.86 -17.31 9.49
N GLN A 156 20.38 -17.48 10.71
CA GLN A 156 21.58 -18.25 10.98
C GLN A 156 21.22 -19.73 11.13
N ILE A 157 21.92 -20.60 10.40
CA ILE A 157 21.79 -22.05 10.51
C ILE A 157 23.09 -22.58 11.12
N HIS A 158 23.00 -23.17 12.31
CA HIS A 158 24.15 -23.59 13.12
C HIS A 158 25.14 -22.43 13.39
N GLU A 159 26.43 -22.66 13.15
CA GLU A 159 27.52 -21.70 13.39
C GLU A 159 27.84 -20.84 12.14
N ALA A 160 27.19 -21.08 11.01
CA ALA A 160 27.44 -20.36 9.78
C ALA A 160 26.78 -18.97 9.80
N ALA A 161 27.58 -17.92 9.67
CA ALA A 161 27.06 -16.56 9.54
C ALA A 161 26.18 -16.43 8.28
N PRO A 162 25.03 -15.75 8.36
CA PRO A 162 24.15 -15.61 7.20
C PRO A 162 24.77 -14.69 6.14
N PRO A 163 24.54 -14.97 4.84
CA PRO A 163 24.99 -14.10 3.76
C PRO A 163 24.20 -12.78 3.76
N ARG A 164 24.89 -11.67 4.05
CA ARG A 164 24.25 -10.35 4.29
C ARG A 164 23.76 -9.66 3.02
N ASP A 165 24.18 -10.12 1.84
CA ASP A 165 23.94 -9.52 0.53
C ASP A 165 22.88 -10.26 -0.30
N LEU A 166 22.17 -11.25 0.28
CA LEU A 166 21.06 -11.89 -0.44
C LEU A 166 19.82 -10.99 -0.52
N ARG A 167 19.33 -10.76 -1.73
CA ARG A 167 18.14 -9.98 -2.04
C ARG A 167 17.16 -10.78 -2.90
N GLN A 168 15.88 -10.46 -2.75
CA GLN A 168 14.84 -11.00 -3.61
C GLN A 168 14.70 -10.14 -4.87
N PRO A 169 14.76 -10.73 -6.07
CA PRO A 169 14.58 -9.98 -7.30
C PRO A 169 13.13 -9.49 -7.45
N LEU A 170 12.94 -8.25 -7.89
CA LEU A 170 11.60 -7.73 -8.22
C LEU A 170 11.15 -8.34 -9.56
N ARG A 171 10.35 -9.41 -9.50
CA ARG A 171 9.80 -10.13 -10.66
C ARG A 171 8.42 -10.68 -10.35
N ALA A 172 7.63 -10.94 -11.39
CA ALA A 172 6.42 -11.74 -11.26
C ALA A 172 6.78 -13.13 -10.71
N LEU A 173 5.86 -13.72 -9.93
CA LEU A 173 6.08 -15.00 -9.28
C LEU A 173 6.30 -16.10 -10.33
N SER A 174 7.48 -16.72 -10.28
CA SER A 174 7.86 -17.91 -11.05
C SER A 174 8.83 -18.75 -10.22
N ALA A 175 9.07 -20.01 -10.60
CA ALA A 175 10.03 -20.86 -9.90
C ALA A 175 11.44 -20.23 -9.84
N GLU A 176 11.85 -19.57 -10.92
CA GLU A 176 13.14 -18.89 -11.04
C GLU A 176 13.21 -17.60 -10.20
N ALA A 177 12.07 -16.93 -9.98
CA ALA A 177 11.98 -15.71 -9.19
C ALA A 177 12.08 -15.96 -7.68
N LEU A 178 11.87 -17.20 -7.21
CA LEU A 178 11.94 -17.57 -5.80
C LEU A 178 13.37 -17.63 -5.24
N THR A 179 14.37 -17.73 -6.12
CA THR A 179 15.78 -17.86 -5.70
C THR A 179 16.40 -16.48 -5.46
N PRO A 180 16.80 -16.16 -4.22
CA PRO A 180 17.48 -14.91 -3.92
C PRO A 180 18.84 -14.82 -4.63
N ARG A 181 19.31 -13.60 -4.86
CA ARG A 181 20.60 -13.35 -5.50
C ARG A 181 21.47 -12.48 -4.61
N ALA A 182 22.79 -12.72 -4.65
CA ALA A 182 23.75 -11.80 -4.08
C ALA A 182 23.72 -10.49 -4.88
N SER A 183 23.36 -9.39 -4.23
CA SER A 183 23.33 -8.07 -4.86
C SER A 183 23.40 -6.95 -3.81
N PRO A 184 23.78 -5.72 -4.21
CA PRO A 184 23.77 -4.57 -3.31
C PRO A 184 22.39 -4.31 -2.70
N ALA A 185 22.34 -3.62 -1.56
CA ALA A 185 21.06 -3.27 -0.92
C ALA A 185 20.21 -2.31 -1.77
N GLU A 186 20.86 -1.50 -2.60
CA GLU A 186 20.20 -0.57 -3.50
C GLU A 186 20.45 -0.93 -4.97
N ASP A 187 19.43 -0.76 -5.80
CA ASP A 187 19.51 -0.92 -7.25
C ASP A 187 18.86 0.28 -7.95
N ALA A 188 19.64 0.95 -8.82
CA ALA A 188 19.20 2.11 -9.57
C ALA A 188 18.15 1.79 -10.65
N ALA A 189 18.02 0.53 -11.06
CA ALA A 189 17.01 0.07 -12.02
C ALA A 189 15.63 -0.17 -11.38
N LEU A 190 15.55 -0.30 -10.05
CA LEU A 190 14.29 -0.60 -9.35
C LEU A 190 13.17 0.41 -9.61
N PRO A 191 13.39 1.74 -9.65
CA PRO A 191 12.33 2.69 -9.96
C PRO A 191 11.61 2.39 -11.28
N GLN A 192 12.36 2.02 -12.33
CA GLN A 192 11.76 1.65 -13.62
C GLN A 192 11.04 0.30 -13.51
N ALA A 193 11.64 -0.70 -12.84
CA ALA A 193 10.99 -1.99 -12.64
C ALA A 193 9.67 -1.87 -11.84
N TYR A 194 9.59 -0.96 -10.87
CA TYR A 194 8.34 -0.62 -10.17
C TYR A 194 7.34 0.09 -11.08
N ALA A 195 7.77 0.95 -12.00
CA ALA A 195 6.90 1.58 -12.99
C ALA A 195 6.29 0.55 -13.95
N ASP A 196 7.08 -0.42 -14.41
CA ASP A 196 6.62 -1.51 -15.25
C ASP A 196 5.63 -2.41 -14.48
N LEU A 197 5.98 -2.75 -13.22
CA LEU A 197 5.10 -3.53 -12.33
C LEU A 197 3.79 -2.81 -12.05
N TRP A 198 3.82 -1.50 -11.79
CA TRP A 198 2.60 -0.71 -11.59
C TRP A 198 1.72 -0.69 -12.84
N THR A 199 2.33 -0.55 -14.02
CA THR A 199 1.61 -0.61 -15.30
C THR A 199 0.91 -1.95 -15.48
N ALA A 200 1.61 -3.06 -15.19
CA ALA A 200 1.05 -4.41 -15.24
C ALA A 200 -0.06 -4.62 -14.19
N PHE A 201 0.16 -4.17 -12.96
CA PHE A 201 -0.83 -4.23 -11.88
C PHE A 201 -2.10 -3.46 -12.24
N ALA A 202 -1.96 -2.22 -12.71
CA ALA A 202 -3.09 -1.38 -13.10
C ALA A 202 -3.87 -1.98 -14.28
N LYS A 203 -3.17 -2.63 -15.23
CA LYS A 203 -3.83 -3.40 -16.28
C LYS A 203 -4.60 -4.59 -15.71
N GLY A 204 -3.96 -5.40 -14.86
CA GLY A 204 -4.59 -6.57 -14.23
C GLY A 204 -5.85 -6.19 -13.45
N TYR A 205 -5.80 -5.11 -12.66
CA TYR A 205 -6.98 -4.61 -11.96
C TYR A 205 -8.12 -4.23 -12.90
N ARG A 206 -7.83 -3.50 -14.00
CA ARG A 206 -8.85 -3.16 -15.01
C ARG A 206 -9.47 -4.40 -15.65
N ASP A 207 -8.64 -5.39 -15.97
CA ASP A 207 -9.10 -6.64 -16.55
C ASP A 207 -10.02 -7.40 -15.58
N VAL A 208 -9.69 -7.42 -14.29
CA VAL A 208 -10.52 -8.04 -13.23
C VAL A 208 -11.83 -7.28 -13.06
N ALA A 209 -11.80 -5.96 -12.92
CA ALA A 209 -13.00 -5.13 -12.77
C ALA A 209 -13.94 -5.29 -13.97
N ALA A 210 -13.40 -5.27 -15.20
CA ALA A 210 -14.18 -5.46 -16.41
C ALA A 210 -14.77 -6.87 -16.55
N ARG A 211 -14.00 -7.90 -16.19
CA ARG A 211 -14.45 -9.30 -16.26
C ARG A 211 -15.51 -9.63 -15.21
N ALA A 212 -15.33 -9.13 -13.98
CA ALA A 212 -16.23 -9.41 -12.88
C ALA A 212 -17.58 -8.68 -13.04
N GLY A 213 -17.57 -7.45 -13.58
CA GLY A 213 -18.78 -6.62 -13.61
C GLY A 213 -19.35 -6.46 -12.19
N ASP A 214 -20.59 -6.88 -12.00
CA ASP A 214 -21.26 -6.87 -10.68
C ASP A 214 -21.15 -8.19 -9.90
N ASP A 215 -20.39 -9.17 -10.39
CA ASP A 215 -20.16 -10.44 -9.69
C ASP A 215 -19.03 -10.30 -8.65
N VAL A 216 -19.42 -10.22 -7.37
CA VAL A 216 -18.51 -10.15 -6.23
C VAL A 216 -17.59 -11.38 -6.12
N THR A 217 -18.09 -12.57 -6.45
CA THR A 217 -17.28 -13.80 -6.37
C THR A 217 -16.21 -13.79 -7.44
N ALA A 218 -16.58 -13.48 -8.68
CA ALA A 218 -15.62 -13.36 -9.78
C ALA A 218 -14.60 -12.23 -9.53
N PHE A 219 -15.01 -11.16 -8.83
CA PHE A 219 -14.12 -10.08 -8.41
C PHE A 219 -13.10 -10.59 -7.38
N HIS A 220 -13.54 -11.31 -6.34
CA HIS A 220 -12.66 -11.90 -5.33
C HIS A 220 -11.66 -12.90 -5.90
N GLU A 221 -12.07 -13.74 -6.85
CA GLU A 221 -11.16 -14.70 -7.51
C GLU A 221 -10.11 -14.03 -8.40
N GLY A 222 -10.36 -12.78 -8.80
CA GLY A 222 -9.45 -12.01 -9.65
C GLY A 222 -8.43 -11.15 -8.89
N LEU A 223 -8.67 -10.84 -7.62
CA LEU A 223 -7.76 -10.07 -6.75
C LEU A 223 -6.57 -10.91 -6.28
#